data_AF-A0A939V9K9-F1
#
_entry.id   AF-A0A939V9K9-F1
#
_cell.length_a   1.000
_cell.length_b   1.000
_cell.length_c   1.000
_cell.angle_alpha   90.00
_cell.angle_beta   90.00
_cell.angle_gamma   90.00
#
_symmetry.space_group_name_H-M   'P 1'
#
loop_
_entity.id
_entity.type
_entity.pdbx_description
1 polymer ?
#
loop_
_entity_poly.entity_id
_entity_poly.type
_entity_poly.pdbx_seq_one_letter_code
_entity_poly.pdbx_strand_id
1 'polypeptide(L)'
;YSYDYLKGVDDLTRMGALRFKEIEDDNFINMDSRLSIPPLTSVKELTRISQEYEEADEKNELPEKKWILQLEHPGTSVGGARPKANVTDDANNLWIAKFPSRNDLYDVALWEHFCHILAKNALINVAETQLLSVDNNRHALLSKRFDRTNLHKRIHFSSAMAMIGLVDGDNFETGHGYLDIVDAIVQKCTNVDVNLEELYRRVAFNICVGNSDDHFRNHGFLLTPKGWTLAPAYDLNPTTSEYQGLLIDANSNEASLERLKGACNDYFISQEKASQIIKQVKTAVRSWRAVANHLQIPTSEQNRFAARLDSRVH
;
A
#
# COMPACT_ATOMS: atom_id res chain seq x y z
N TYR A 1 0.31 1.06 -26.56
CA TYR A 1 1.29 0.77 -25.50
C TYR A 1 0.68 0.07 -24.28
N SER A 2 -0.51 0.40 -23.77
CA SER A 2 -1.04 -0.21 -22.52
C SER A 2 -1.52 -1.68 -22.61
N TYR A 3 -2.01 -2.13 -23.76
CA TYR A 3 -2.61 -3.47 -23.91
C TYR A 3 -1.58 -4.62 -23.87
N ASP A 4 -0.40 -4.42 -24.46
CA ASP A 4 0.65 -5.45 -24.50
C ASP A 4 1.25 -5.68 -23.10
N TYR A 5 1.37 -4.63 -22.28
CA TYR A 5 1.75 -4.77 -20.86
C TYR A 5 0.69 -5.54 -20.07
N LEU A 6 -0.60 -5.27 -20.31
CA LEU A 6 -1.67 -6.04 -19.68
C LEU A 6 -1.58 -7.52 -20.07
N LYS A 7 -1.32 -7.83 -21.34
CA LYS A 7 -1.08 -9.20 -21.81
C LYS A 7 0.24 -9.81 -21.35
N GLY A 8 1.16 -9.06 -20.75
CA GLY A 8 2.44 -9.57 -20.27
C GLY A 8 2.41 -10.11 -18.83
N VAL A 9 1.38 -9.74 -18.06
CA VAL A 9 1.23 -10.19 -16.65
C VAL A 9 0.56 -11.56 -16.60
N ASP A 10 1.05 -12.44 -15.73
CA ASP A 10 0.43 -13.73 -15.44
C ASP A 10 -1.04 -13.56 -15.01
N ASP A 11 -1.93 -14.44 -15.49
CA ASP A 11 -3.35 -14.34 -15.17
C ASP A 11 -3.55 -14.40 -13.66
N LEU A 12 -2.96 -15.38 -12.97
CA LEU A 12 -3.16 -15.68 -11.55
C LEU A 12 -2.73 -14.53 -10.64
N THR A 13 -1.63 -13.85 -10.96
CA THR A 13 -1.10 -12.73 -10.17
C THR A 13 -1.76 -11.39 -10.44
N ARG A 14 -2.51 -11.26 -11.54
CA ARG A 14 -3.17 -9.98 -11.89
C ARG A 14 -4.02 -9.42 -10.76
N MET A 15 -3.91 -8.11 -10.54
CA MET A 15 -4.73 -7.40 -9.59
C MET A 15 -6.22 -7.42 -9.95
N GLY A 16 -7.04 -7.64 -8.92
CA GLY A 16 -8.47 -7.72 -9.04
C GLY A 16 -8.95 -9.03 -9.67
N ALA A 17 -10.10 -8.95 -10.32
CA ALA A 17 -10.79 -10.09 -10.93
C ALA A 17 -10.95 -9.99 -12.46
N LEU A 18 -10.30 -9.02 -13.10
CA LEU A 18 -10.29 -8.95 -14.56
C LEU A 18 -9.41 -10.07 -15.11
N ARG A 19 -9.90 -10.72 -16.16
CA ARG A 19 -9.18 -11.76 -16.91
C ARG A 19 -9.46 -11.52 -18.38
N PHE A 20 -8.48 -11.82 -19.22
CA PHE A 20 -8.54 -11.49 -20.65
C PHE A 20 -8.45 -12.76 -21.49
N LYS A 21 -9.25 -12.79 -22.55
CA LYS A 21 -9.16 -13.78 -23.63
C LYS A 21 -9.11 -13.04 -24.96
N GLU A 22 -8.44 -13.62 -25.95
CA GLU A 22 -8.56 -13.12 -27.33
C GLU A 22 -9.82 -13.65 -28.02
N ILE A 23 -10.18 -14.90 -27.70
CA ILE A 23 -11.33 -15.61 -28.25
C ILE A 23 -12.12 -16.21 -27.08
N GLU A 24 -13.45 -16.13 -27.13
CA GLU A 24 -14.35 -16.49 -26.01
C GLU A 24 -14.13 -17.92 -25.48
N ASP A 25 -13.91 -18.86 -26.39
CA ASP A 25 -13.73 -20.29 -26.10
C ASP A 25 -12.28 -20.70 -25.79
N ASP A 26 -11.32 -19.77 -25.84
CA ASP A 26 -9.91 -20.08 -25.56
C ASP A 26 -9.59 -19.98 -24.07
N ASN A 27 -8.39 -20.42 -23.71
CA ASN A 27 -7.77 -20.19 -22.42
C ASN A 27 -7.58 -18.68 -22.16
N PHE A 28 -7.55 -18.29 -20.88
CA PHE A 28 -7.16 -16.92 -20.54
C PHE A 28 -5.70 -16.66 -20.92
N ILE A 29 -5.42 -15.44 -21.33
CA ILE A 29 -4.09 -14.99 -21.72
C ILE A 29 -3.15 -15.15 -20.51
N ASN A 30 -1.96 -15.73 -20.74
CA ASN A 30 -0.96 -16.04 -19.73
C ASN A 30 -1.47 -16.89 -18.55
N MET A 31 -2.18 -17.98 -18.84
CA MET A 31 -2.37 -19.07 -17.86
C MET A 31 -1.22 -20.08 -17.82
N ASP A 32 -0.11 -19.81 -18.51
CA ASP A 32 0.94 -20.80 -18.70
C ASP A 32 1.68 -21.11 -17.39
N SER A 33 1.53 -22.35 -16.93
CA SER A 33 2.11 -22.93 -15.70
C SER A 33 3.64 -22.82 -15.55
N ARG A 34 4.34 -22.36 -16.59
CA ARG A 34 5.80 -22.18 -16.60
C ARG A 34 6.28 -21.01 -15.74
N LEU A 35 5.38 -20.09 -15.35
CA LEU A 35 5.62 -19.06 -14.35
C LEU A 35 4.89 -19.42 -13.05
N SER A 36 5.14 -20.61 -12.52
CA SER A 36 4.62 -21.00 -11.20
C SER A 36 4.98 -19.92 -10.19
N ILE A 37 3.97 -19.33 -9.55
CA ILE A 37 4.17 -18.33 -8.51
C ILE A 37 5.15 -18.92 -7.48
N PRO A 38 6.30 -18.27 -7.23
CA PRO A 38 7.31 -18.84 -6.35
C PRO A 38 6.76 -19.08 -4.94
N PRO A 39 7.15 -20.18 -4.27
CA PRO A 39 6.79 -20.39 -2.87
C PRO A 39 7.49 -19.35 -1.97
N LEU A 40 6.97 -19.13 -0.76
CA LEU A 40 7.59 -18.26 0.25
C LEU A 40 9.05 -18.64 0.56
N THR A 41 9.41 -19.91 0.40
CA THR A 41 10.79 -20.38 0.58
C THR A 41 11.78 -19.77 -0.41
N SER A 42 11.30 -19.26 -1.56
CA SER A 42 12.12 -18.59 -2.57
C SER A 42 12.40 -17.11 -2.29
N VAL A 43 11.80 -16.50 -1.25
CA VAL A 43 11.90 -15.04 -0.99
C VAL A 43 13.35 -14.57 -0.81
N LYS A 44 14.22 -15.38 -0.19
CA LYS A 44 15.64 -15.03 -0.04
C LYS A 44 16.36 -14.96 -1.40
N GLU A 45 16.11 -15.94 -2.27
CA GLU A 45 16.67 -15.96 -3.61
C GLU A 45 16.11 -14.81 -4.46
N LEU A 46 14.81 -14.53 -4.36
CA LEU A 46 14.19 -13.39 -5.04
C LEU A 46 14.74 -12.04 -4.55
N THR A 47 15.11 -11.95 -3.27
CA THR A 47 15.77 -10.76 -2.73
C THR A 47 17.15 -10.57 -3.35
N ARG A 48 17.94 -11.64 -3.48
CA ARG A 48 19.24 -11.61 -4.15
C ARG A 48 19.09 -11.16 -5.61
N ILE A 49 18.12 -11.73 -6.33
CA ILE A 49 17.79 -11.36 -7.71
C ILE A 49 17.37 -9.89 -7.81
N SER A 50 16.55 -9.40 -6.87
CA SER A 50 16.15 -7.99 -6.80
C SER A 50 17.36 -7.06 -6.66
N GLN A 51 18.36 -7.44 -5.87
CA GLN A 51 19.58 -6.64 -5.69
C GLN A 51 20.50 -6.67 -6.91
N GLU A 52 20.60 -7.82 -7.59
CA GLU A 52 21.34 -7.91 -8.87
C GLU A 52 20.69 -7.06 -9.95
N TYR A 53 19.35 -7.03 -9.98
CA TYR A 53 18.59 -6.20 -10.89
C TYR A 53 18.85 -4.70 -10.65
N GLU A 54 18.75 -4.23 -9.40
CA GLU A 54 19.03 -2.82 -9.06
C GLU A 54 20.47 -2.43 -9.43
N GLU A 55 21.44 -3.32 -9.20
CA GLU A 55 22.84 -3.08 -9.57
C GLU A 55 23.04 -3.00 -11.10
N ALA A 56 22.33 -3.82 -11.88
CA ALA A 56 22.35 -3.75 -13.34
C ALA A 56 21.71 -2.44 -13.85
N ASP A 57 20.58 -2.04 -13.27
CA ASP A 57 19.89 -0.80 -13.63
C ASP A 57 20.74 0.44 -13.36
N GLU A 58 21.41 0.50 -12.20
CA GLU A 58 22.36 1.57 -11.86
C GLU A 58 23.53 1.68 -12.88
N LYS A 59 23.90 0.56 -13.49
CA LYS A 59 24.95 0.48 -14.53
C LYS A 59 24.41 0.70 -15.96
N ASN A 60 23.11 0.93 -16.13
CA ASN A 60 22.41 0.94 -17.42
C ASN A 60 22.61 -0.37 -18.22
N GLU A 61 22.73 -1.50 -17.52
CA GLU A 61 22.83 -2.83 -18.11
C GLU A 61 21.46 -3.50 -18.20
N LEU A 62 21.24 -4.33 -19.22
CA LEU A 62 20.01 -5.11 -19.32
C LEU A 62 20.09 -6.32 -18.36
N PRO A 63 19.20 -6.42 -17.37
CA PRO A 63 19.17 -7.56 -16.47
C PRO A 63 18.80 -8.85 -17.23
N GLU A 64 19.23 -10.00 -16.71
CA GLU A 64 18.91 -11.26 -17.34
C GLU A 64 17.39 -11.46 -17.43
N LYS A 65 16.90 -11.88 -18.61
CA LYS A 65 15.45 -12.08 -18.87
C LYS A 65 14.74 -12.96 -17.82
N LYS A 66 15.46 -13.89 -17.19
CA LYS A 66 14.91 -14.77 -16.17
C LYS A 66 14.47 -14.00 -14.90
N TRP A 67 15.15 -12.91 -14.56
CA TRP A 67 14.83 -12.07 -13.39
C TRP A 67 13.59 -11.22 -13.63
N ILE A 68 13.45 -10.69 -14.85
CA ILE A 68 12.29 -9.90 -15.29
C ILE A 68 10.99 -10.71 -15.19
N LEU A 69 11.06 -12.02 -15.43
CA LEU A 69 9.90 -12.90 -15.33
C LEU A 69 9.45 -13.19 -13.89
N GLN A 70 10.34 -13.03 -12.91
CA GLN A 70 10.07 -13.33 -11.50
C GLN A 70 9.70 -12.08 -10.68
N LEU A 71 9.98 -10.88 -11.19
CA LEU A 71 9.70 -9.61 -10.54
C LEU A 71 8.57 -8.87 -11.28
N GLU A 72 7.61 -8.33 -10.54
CA GLU A 72 6.62 -7.43 -11.10
C GLU A 72 7.21 -6.01 -11.24
N HIS A 73 7.04 -5.44 -12.43
CA HIS A 73 7.45 -4.08 -12.76
C HIS A 73 6.22 -3.16 -12.84
N PRO A 74 6.08 -2.15 -11.97
CA PRO A 74 5.17 -1.03 -12.26
C PRO A 74 5.74 -0.20 -13.41
N GLY A 75 4.97 -0.07 -14.50
CA GLY A 75 5.43 0.41 -15.82
C GLY A 75 5.70 1.91 -15.96
N THR A 76 6.77 2.41 -15.36
CA THR A 76 7.45 3.66 -15.75
C THR A 76 8.98 3.46 -15.67
N SER A 77 9.77 4.36 -16.28
CA SER A 77 11.23 4.34 -16.19
C SER A 77 11.71 4.05 -14.77
N VAL A 78 12.69 3.14 -14.65
CA VAL A 78 13.15 2.43 -13.44
C VAL A 78 13.69 3.34 -12.32
N GLY A 79 13.68 4.66 -12.49
CA GLY A 79 13.98 5.61 -11.44
C GLY A 79 12.91 5.66 -10.34
N GLY A 80 12.91 4.69 -9.41
CA GLY A 80 12.37 4.87 -8.06
C GLY A 80 11.43 3.80 -7.51
N ALA A 81 10.83 2.93 -8.34
CA ALA A 81 9.91 1.91 -7.84
C ALA A 81 10.63 0.60 -7.48
N ARG A 82 10.53 0.18 -6.21
CA ARG A 82 11.16 -1.04 -5.69
C ARG A 82 10.63 -2.30 -6.38
N PRO A 83 11.50 -3.26 -6.75
CA PRO A 83 11.03 -4.54 -7.25
C PRO A 83 10.18 -5.28 -6.21
N LYS A 84 9.18 -6.00 -6.69
CA LYS A 84 8.27 -6.83 -5.89
C LYS A 84 7.95 -8.10 -6.65
N ALA A 85 7.48 -9.13 -5.95
CA ALA A 85 7.05 -10.37 -6.59
C ALA A 85 5.79 -10.90 -5.92
N ASN A 86 4.99 -11.67 -6.66
CA ASN A 86 3.96 -12.49 -6.02
C ASN A 86 4.59 -13.79 -5.53
N VAL A 87 4.19 -14.25 -4.36
CA VAL A 87 4.64 -15.50 -3.75
C VAL A 87 3.47 -16.21 -3.07
N THR A 88 3.55 -17.52 -2.89
CA THR A 88 2.51 -18.32 -2.22
C THR A 88 3.00 -19.03 -0.97
N ASP A 89 2.16 -19.11 0.06
CA ASP A 89 2.40 -19.95 1.23
C ASP A 89 1.96 -21.41 1.01
N ASP A 90 2.19 -22.28 2.01
CA ASP A 90 1.82 -23.71 1.96
C ASP A 90 0.31 -23.94 1.85
N ALA A 91 -0.50 -22.93 2.19
CA ALA A 91 -1.95 -22.95 2.05
C ALA A 91 -2.43 -22.32 0.72
N ASN A 92 -1.52 -22.02 -0.21
CA ASN A 92 -1.77 -21.34 -1.49
C ASN A 92 -2.41 -19.93 -1.35
N ASN A 93 -2.26 -19.27 -0.21
CA ASN A 93 -2.59 -17.85 -0.16
C ASN A 93 -1.56 -17.06 -0.96
N LEU A 94 -2.05 -16.04 -1.67
CA LEU A 94 -1.21 -15.18 -2.49
C LEU A 94 -0.73 -13.98 -1.67
N TRP A 95 0.56 -13.71 -1.76
CA TRP A 95 1.24 -12.61 -1.08
C TRP A 95 2.03 -11.78 -2.09
N ILE A 96 2.22 -10.51 -1.80
CA ILE A 96 3.16 -9.64 -2.49
C ILE A 96 4.39 -9.50 -1.58
N ALA A 97 5.54 -9.98 -2.05
CA ALA A 97 6.83 -9.77 -1.43
C ALA A 97 7.43 -8.45 -1.93
N LYS A 98 7.69 -7.52 -1.00
CA LYS A 98 8.45 -6.29 -1.24
C LYS A 98 9.87 -6.48 -0.72
N PHE A 99 10.85 -6.31 -1.59
CA PHE A 99 12.25 -6.55 -1.26
C PHE A 99 12.95 -5.27 -0.77
N PRO A 100 13.94 -5.39 0.12
CA PRO A 100 14.74 -4.24 0.52
C PRO A 100 15.60 -3.76 -0.65
N SER A 101 15.68 -2.44 -0.84
CA SER A 101 16.49 -1.82 -1.88
C SER A 101 17.93 -1.65 -1.43
N ARG A 102 18.92 -1.74 -2.32
CA ARG A 102 20.34 -1.42 -2.03
C ARG A 102 20.53 0.02 -1.56
N ASN A 103 19.65 0.92 -1.99
CA ASN A 103 19.67 2.34 -1.66
C ASN A 103 18.95 2.69 -0.35
N ASP A 104 18.42 1.69 0.37
CA ASP A 104 17.76 1.90 1.64
C ASP A 104 18.73 2.31 2.75
N LEU A 105 18.45 3.45 3.38
CA LEU A 105 19.21 3.97 4.52
C LEU A 105 18.78 3.37 5.88
N TYR A 106 17.73 2.56 5.88
CA TYR A 106 17.12 1.92 7.05
C TYR A 106 16.20 0.78 6.57
N ASP A 107 15.73 -0.09 7.47
CA ASP A 107 14.88 -1.22 7.07
C ASP A 107 13.44 -0.79 6.76
N VAL A 108 13.17 -0.39 5.53
CA VAL A 108 11.85 0.08 5.10
C VAL A 108 10.76 -0.98 5.27
N ALA A 109 11.05 -2.25 5.00
CA ALA A 109 10.08 -3.33 5.16
C ALA A 109 9.65 -3.46 6.63
N LEU A 110 10.61 -3.38 7.56
CA LEU A 110 10.35 -3.39 8.99
C LEU A 110 9.48 -2.20 9.43
N TRP A 111 9.74 -1.00 8.90
CA TRP A 111 8.94 0.19 9.18
C TRP A 111 7.53 0.15 8.55
N GLU A 112 7.37 -0.45 7.37
CA GLU A 112 6.05 -0.66 6.78
C GLU A 112 5.22 -1.62 7.64
N HIS A 113 5.81 -2.73 8.09
CA HIS A 113 5.14 -3.67 9.01
C HIS A 113 4.78 -3.01 10.34
N PHE A 114 5.70 -2.21 10.89
CA PHE A 114 5.46 -1.38 12.08
C PHE A 114 4.24 -0.46 11.92
N CYS A 115 4.12 0.23 10.78
CA CYS A 115 2.98 1.09 10.49
C CYS A 115 1.69 0.28 10.37
N HIS A 116 1.71 -0.92 9.78
CA HIS A 116 0.54 -1.81 9.75
C HIS A 116 0.09 -2.23 11.15
N ILE A 117 1.01 -2.54 12.07
CA ILE A 117 0.68 -2.84 13.46
C ILE A 117 0.02 -1.63 14.14
N LEU A 118 0.60 -0.43 14.00
CA LEU A 118 0.03 0.79 14.59
C LEU A 118 -1.33 1.14 13.98
N ALA A 119 -1.50 0.99 12.68
CA ALA A 119 -2.76 1.23 11.99
C ALA A 119 -3.85 0.26 12.46
N LYS A 120 -3.51 -1.03 12.63
CA LYS A 120 -4.42 -2.01 13.23
C LYS A 120 -4.82 -1.63 14.66
N ASN A 121 -3.86 -1.19 15.48
CA ASN A 121 -4.13 -0.68 16.83
C ASN A 121 -4.99 0.60 16.81
N ALA A 122 -4.93 1.38 15.73
CA ALA A 122 -5.77 2.56 15.49
C ALA A 122 -7.17 2.23 14.97
N LEU A 123 -7.50 0.93 14.83
CA LEU A 123 -8.75 0.39 14.29
C LEU A 123 -8.92 0.57 12.77
N ILE A 124 -7.83 0.70 12.04
CA ILE A 124 -7.84 0.72 10.56
C ILE A 124 -7.91 -0.73 10.07
N ASN A 125 -8.75 -0.98 9.08
CA ASN A 125 -8.73 -2.24 8.35
C ASN A 125 -7.50 -2.27 7.44
N VAL A 126 -6.48 -3.04 7.80
CA VAL A 126 -5.20 -3.11 7.07
C VAL A 126 -4.99 -4.48 6.43
N ALA A 127 -4.22 -4.51 5.35
CA ALA A 127 -3.73 -5.76 4.78
C ALA A 127 -2.89 -6.53 5.81
N GLU A 128 -3.00 -7.87 5.78
CA GLU A 128 -2.17 -8.72 6.65
C GLU A 128 -0.72 -8.65 6.16
N THR A 129 0.22 -8.40 7.06
CA THR A 129 1.65 -8.34 6.74
C THR A 129 2.48 -9.25 7.62
N GLN A 130 3.58 -9.76 7.06
CA GLN A 130 4.59 -10.55 7.74
C GLN A 130 5.98 -10.10 7.30
N LEU A 131 6.99 -10.37 8.12
CA LEU A 131 8.38 -10.08 7.79
C LEU A 131 9.15 -11.38 7.59
N LEU A 132 9.98 -11.41 6.55
CA LEU A 132 10.94 -12.49 6.33
C LEU A 132 12.34 -11.91 6.37
N SER A 133 13.17 -12.41 7.29
CA SER A 133 14.58 -12.00 7.37
C SER A 133 15.34 -12.56 6.18
N VAL A 134 15.94 -11.66 5.39
CA VAL A 134 16.59 -12.00 4.12
C VAL A 134 18.10 -11.99 4.27
N ASP A 135 18.71 -10.84 4.54
CA ASP A 135 20.17 -10.66 4.73
C ASP A 135 20.48 -9.39 5.54
N ASN A 136 21.63 -9.35 6.22
CA ASN A 136 22.20 -8.15 6.87
C ASN A 136 21.23 -7.36 7.76
N ASN A 137 20.44 -8.05 8.59
CA ASN A 137 19.39 -7.47 9.44
C ASN A 137 18.30 -6.71 8.66
N ARG A 138 18.15 -6.98 7.35
CA ARG A 138 17.05 -6.47 6.53
C ARG A 138 15.97 -7.51 6.34
N HIS A 139 14.77 -7.01 6.12
CA HIS A 139 13.59 -7.84 5.90
C HIS A 139 13.01 -7.64 4.50
N ALA A 140 12.40 -8.69 3.97
CA ALA A 140 11.37 -8.55 2.94
C ALA A 140 10.01 -8.48 3.65
N LEU A 141 9.14 -7.58 3.18
CA LEU A 141 7.76 -7.51 3.64
C LEU A 141 6.90 -8.42 2.78
N LEU A 142 6.12 -9.28 3.42
CA LEU A 142 5.07 -10.06 2.78
C LEU A 142 3.74 -9.40 3.09
N SER A 143 3.00 -8.94 2.07
CA SER A 143 1.65 -8.40 2.21
C SER A 143 0.64 -9.34 1.57
N LYS A 144 -0.30 -9.85 2.36
CA LYS A 144 -1.31 -10.79 1.88
C LYS A 144 -2.29 -10.09 0.96
N ARG A 145 -2.61 -10.74 -0.15
CA ARG A 145 -3.56 -10.18 -1.12
C ARG A 145 -4.99 -10.22 -0.61
N PHE A 146 -5.55 -9.03 -0.37
CA PHE A 146 -6.94 -8.85 0.07
C PHE A 146 -7.97 -8.95 -1.06
N ASP A 147 -7.54 -8.92 -2.33
CA ASP A 147 -8.40 -9.13 -3.50
C ASP A 147 -8.52 -10.62 -3.88
N ARG A 148 -8.22 -11.49 -2.91
CA ARG A 148 -8.44 -12.93 -2.95
C ARG A 148 -9.25 -13.32 -1.71
N THR A 149 -10.23 -14.20 -1.91
CA THR A 149 -10.97 -14.81 -0.80
C THR A 149 -10.19 -15.97 -0.19
N ASN A 150 -10.59 -16.44 0.99
CA ASN A 150 -10.03 -17.66 1.63
C ASN A 150 -10.23 -18.94 0.80
N LEU A 151 -11.10 -18.92 -0.21
CA LEU A 151 -11.29 -20.02 -1.17
C LEU A 151 -10.56 -19.75 -2.50
N HIS A 152 -9.57 -18.84 -2.48
CA HIS A 152 -8.75 -18.41 -3.62
C HIS A 152 -9.52 -17.80 -4.80
N LYS A 153 -10.81 -17.48 -4.63
CA LYS A 153 -11.59 -16.71 -5.62
C LYS A 153 -11.11 -15.26 -5.66
N ARG A 154 -11.10 -14.67 -6.85
CA ARG A 154 -10.75 -13.26 -7.06
C ARG A 154 -11.87 -12.34 -6.62
N ILE A 155 -11.51 -11.18 -6.09
CA ILE A 155 -12.39 -10.06 -5.81
C ILE A 155 -11.98 -8.92 -6.75
N HIS A 156 -12.93 -8.28 -7.43
CA HIS A 156 -12.56 -7.20 -8.33
C HIS A 156 -12.06 -6.00 -7.50
N PHE A 157 -10.97 -5.40 -7.98
CA PHE A 157 -10.25 -4.32 -7.32
C PHE A 157 -10.09 -3.16 -8.29
N SER A 158 -10.23 -1.94 -7.78
CA SER A 158 -9.87 -0.70 -8.47
C SER A 158 -9.10 0.20 -7.52
N SER A 159 -8.01 0.82 -7.97
CA SER A 159 -7.44 1.95 -7.23
C SER A 159 -8.41 3.13 -7.20
N ALA A 160 -8.26 4.03 -6.23
CA ALA A 160 -9.01 5.28 -6.20
C ALA A 160 -8.72 6.11 -7.44
N MET A 161 -7.47 6.12 -7.91
CA MET A 161 -7.06 6.79 -9.15
C MET A 161 -7.93 6.35 -10.34
N ALA A 162 -8.00 5.04 -10.59
CA ALA A 162 -8.80 4.49 -11.70
C ALA A 162 -10.32 4.68 -11.47
N MET A 163 -10.78 4.61 -10.22
CA MET A 163 -12.20 4.77 -9.90
C MET A 163 -12.68 6.21 -10.09
N ILE A 164 -11.83 7.20 -9.79
CA ILE A 164 -12.13 8.64 -9.90
C ILE A 164 -11.87 9.12 -11.33
N GLY A 165 -11.00 8.44 -12.08
CA GLY A 165 -10.63 8.83 -13.45
C GLY A 165 -9.44 9.77 -13.50
N LEU A 166 -8.59 9.73 -12.47
CA LEU A 166 -7.33 10.48 -12.39
C LEU A 166 -6.20 9.75 -13.11
N VAL A 167 -5.12 10.47 -13.38
CA VAL A 167 -3.91 9.95 -14.01
C VAL A 167 -2.71 10.02 -13.06
N ASP A 168 -1.66 9.30 -13.42
CA ASP A 168 -0.41 9.32 -12.66
C ASP A 168 0.16 10.74 -12.61
N GLY A 169 0.41 11.24 -11.40
CA GLY A 169 0.89 12.60 -11.15
C GLY A 169 -0.16 13.51 -10.52
N ASP A 170 -1.45 13.16 -10.62
CA ASP A 170 -2.51 13.91 -9.94
C ASP A 170 -2.35 13.79 -8.42
N ASN A 171 -2.20 14.94 -7.76
CA ASN A 171 -1.86 15.10 -6.36
C ASN A 171 -2.33 16.47 -5.83
N PHE A 172 -1.78 16.91 -4.69
CA PHE A 172 -2.10 18.21 -4.10
C PHE A 172 -1.79 19.42 -5.00
N GLU A 173 -0.76 19.37 -5.85
CA GLU A 173 -0.37 20.46 -6.77
C GLU A 173 -1.41 20.65 -7.87
N THR A 174 -2.07 19.56 -8.28
CA THR A 174 -3.19 19.57 -9.23
C THR A 174 -4.54 19.86 -8.56
N GLY A 175 -4.57 20.12 -7.26
CA GLY A 175 -5.79 20.42 -6.51
C GLY A 175 -6.61 19.20 -6.08
N HIS A 176 -6.01 18.00 -6.10
CA HIS A 176 -6.66 16.75 -5.74
C HIS A 176 -6.25 16.25 -4.35
N GLY A 177 -7.17 15.60 -3.65
CA GLY A 177 -6.90 14.99 -2.36
C GLY A 177 -7.95 14.01 -1.87
N TYR A 178 -8.05 13.87 -0.55
CA TYR A 178 -8.94 12.87 0.06
C TYR A 178 -10.42 13.16 -0.18
N LEU A 179 -10.80 14.41 -0.44
CA LEU A 179 -12.19 14.76 -0.75
C LEU A 179 -12.65 14.16 -2.10
N ASP A 180 -11.76 13.94 -3.06
CA ASP A 180 -12.09 13.19 -4.28
C ASP A 180 -12.44 11.71 -3.95
N ILE A 181 -11.79 11.13 -2.93
CA ILE A 181 -12.08 9.78 -2.44
C ILE A 181 -13.40 9.76 -1.65
N VAL A 182 -13.70 10.81 -0.89
CA VAL A 182 -15.00 11.00 -0.22
C VAL A 182 -16.12 10.98 -1.27
N ASP A 183 -15.98 11.76 -2.34
CA ASP A 183 -16.97 11.79 -3.43
C ASP A 183 -17.17 10.42 -4.08
N ALA A 184 -16.07 9.69 -4.32
CA ALA A 184 -16.15 8.32 -4.84
C ALA A 184 -16.89 7.37 -3.88
N ILE A 185 -16.65 7.48 -2.57
CA ILE A 185 -17.34 6.67 -1.56
C ILE A 185 -18.84 6.98 -1.56
N VAL A 186 -19.22 8.25 -1.51
CA VAL A 186 -20.64 8.67 -1.47
C VAL A 186 -21.39 8.23 -2.72
N GLN A 187 -20.76 8.33 -3.89
CA GLN A 187 -21.43 8.01 -5.16
C GLN A 187 -21.47 6.51 -5.48
N LYS A 188 -20.46 5.74 -5.08
CA LYS A 188 -20.22 4.39 -5.62
C LYS A 188 -20.22 3.27 -4.58
N CYS A 189 -19.99 3.58 -3.30
CA CYS A 189 -19.83 2.54 -2.28
C CYS A 189 -21.13 2.17 -1.57
N THR A 190 -21.20 0.91 -1.13
CA THR A 190 -22.14 0.47 -0.10
C THR A 190 -21.62 0.86 1.28
N ASN A 191 -22.47 0.90 2.31
CA ASN A 191 -22.08 1.23 3.68
C ASN A 191 -21.27 2.54 3.75
N VAL A 192 -21.81 3.61 3.15
CA VAL A 192 -21.13 4.90 2.94
C VAL A 192 -20.50 5.41 4.25
N ASP A 193 -21.28 5.51 5.32
CA ASP A 193 -20.81 6.03 6.62
C ASP A 193 -19.59 5.27 7.16
N VAL A 194 -19.60 3.93 7.05
CA VAL A 194 -18.49 3.09 7.52
C VAL A 194 -17.22 3.34 6.69
N ASN A 195 -17.36 3.49 5.38
CA ASN A 195 -16.22 3.78 4.50
C ASN A 195 -15.68 5.20 4.73
N LEU A 196 -16.54 6.18 5.01
CA LEU A 196 -16.11 7.54 5.33
C LEU A 196 -15.40 7.60 6.68
N GLU A 197 -15.90 6.92 7.71
CA GLU A 197 -15.21 6.80 9.00
C GLU A 197 -13.83 6.12 8.87
N GLU A 198 -13.74 5.06 8.05
CA GLU A 198 -12.49 4.36 7.75
C GLU A 198 -11.51 5.27 6.99
N LEU A 199 -11.95 5.99 5.96
CA LEU A 199 -11.10 6.94 5.23
C LEU A 199 -10.59 8.04 6.15
N TYR A 200 -11.48 8.68 6.91
CA TYR A 200 -11.12 9.75 7.84
C TYR A 200 -10.07 9.30 8.87
N ARG A 201 -10.21 8.06 9.36
CA ARG A 201 -9.24 7.42 10.25
C ARG A 201 -7.89 7.19 9.58
N ARG A 202 -7.86 6.78 8.32
CA ARG A 202 -6.62 6.65 7.53
C ARG A 202 -5.92 7.99 7.35
N VAL A 203 -6.65 9.07 7.04
CA VAL A 203 -6.07 10.42 6.93
C VAL A 203 -5.47 10.86 8.25
N ALA A 204 -6.20 10.72 9.36
CA ALA A 204 -5.69 11.06 10.69
C ALA A 204 -4.43 10.24 11.03
N PHE A 205 -4.40 8.95 10.68
CA PHE A 205 -3.24 8.09 10.91
C PHE A 205 -2.04 8.49 10.06
N ASN A 206 -2.23 8.73 8.76
CA ASN A 206 -1.18 9.19 7.85
C ASN A 206 -0.56 10.51 8.32
N ILE A 207 -1.37 11.46 8.82
CA ILE A 207 -0.90 12.68 9.46
C ILE A 207 -0.02 12.37 10.69
N CYS A 208 -0.47 11.46 11.57
CA CYS A 208 0.26 11.13 12.79
C CYS A 208 1.61 10.46 12.54
N VAL A 209 1.69 9.54 11.56
CA VAL A 209 2.94 8.84 11.22
C VAL A 209 3.77 9.55 10.16
N GLY A 210 3.24 10.64 9.59
CA GLY A 210 3.87 11.39 8.52
C GLY A 210 3.93 10.61 7.20
N ASN A 211 2.98 9.73 6.90
CA ASN A 211 2.96 8.97 5.65
C ASN A 211 2.64 9.90 4.47
N SER A 212 3.67 10.48 3.84
CA SER A 212 3.50 11.47 2.77
C SER A 212 3.53 10.88 1.36
N ASP A 213 3.94 9.63 1.21
CA ASP A 213 3.90 8.91 -0.07
C ASP A 213 2.50 8.29 -0.33
N ASP A 214 1.49 8.80 0.37
CA ASP A 214 0.11 8.42 0.15
C ASP A 214 -0.45 9.12 -1.08
N HIS A 215 -0.77 8.34 -2.10
CA HIS A 215 -1.31 8.79 -3.38
C HIS A 215 -2.50 7.94 -3.81
N PHE A 216 -3.25 8.35 -4.84
CA PHE A 216 -4.49 7.68 -5.25
C PHE A 216 -4.37 6.19 -5.65
N ARG A 217 -3.16 5.66 -5.86
CA ARG A 217 -2.91 4.23 -6.07
C ARG A 217 -2.77 3.42 -4.77
N ASN A 218 -2.57 4.08 -3.63
CA ASN A 218 -2.46 3.46 -2.30
C ASN A 218 -3.82 3.35 -1.60
N HIS A 219 -4.85 3.96 -2.19
CA HIS A 219 -6.24 3.72 -1.86
C HIS A 219 -6.87 2.85 -2.92
N GLY A 220 -7.69 1.90 -2.48
CA GLY A 220 -8.38 1.00 -3.39
C GLY A 220 -9.75 0.61 -2.88
N PHE A 221 -10.51 0.02 -3.78
CA PHE A 221 -11.88 -0.41 -3.58
C PHE A 221 -12.03 -1.84 -4.04
N LEU A 222 -12.83 -2.62 -3.31
CA LEU A 222 -13.24 -3.97 -3.66
C LEU A 222 -14.71 -3.98 -4.07
N LEU A 223 -15.02 -4.61 -5.19
CA LEU A 223 -16.39 -4.84 -5.61
C LEU A 223 -16.91 -6.13 -4.97
N THR A 224 -17.81 -5.97 -4.01
CA THR A 224 -18.49 -7.07 -3.32
C THR A 224 -19.87 -7.31 -3.94
N PRO A 225 -20.57 -8.41 -3.61
CA PRO A 225 -21.96 -8.61 -4.03
C PRO A 225 -22.93 -7.49 -3.60
N LYS A 226 -22.59 -6.70 -2.59
CA LYS A 226 -23.38 -5.55 -2.11
C LYS A 226 -23.03 -4.23 -2.80
N GLY A 227 -21.94 -4.19 -3.57
CA GLY A 227 -21.38 -2.96 -4.15
C GLY A 227 -19.93 -2.73 -3.73
N TRP A 228 -19.39 -1.58 -4.12
CA TRP A 228 -18.02 -1.18 -3.81
C TRP A 228 -17.85 -0.86 -2.33
N THR A 229 -16.68 -1.17 -1.80
CA THR A 229 -16.26 -0.78 -0.44
C THR A 229 -14.75 -0.54 -0.45
N LEU A 230 -14.24 0.30 0.44
CA LEU A 230 -12.80 0.49 0.61
C LEU A 230 -12.11 -0.86 0.85
N ALA A 231 -11.05 -1.09 0.09
CA ALA A 231 -10.11 -2.16 0.34
C ALA A 231 -9.37 -1.91 1.67
N PRO A 232 -8.81 -2.95 2.32
CA PRO A 232 -7.89 -2.75 3.43
C PRO A 232 -6.77 -1.77 3.04
N ALA A 233 -6.29 -0.96 3.99
CA ALA A 233 -5.14 -0.09 3.76
C ALA A 233 -3.87 -0.93 3.56
N TYR A 234 -3.01 -0.46 2.66
CA TYR A 234 -1.73 -1.08 2.32
C TYR A 234 -0.71 0.03 2.02
N ASP A 235 0.57 -0.32 1.97
CA ASP A 235 1.66 0.62 1.64
C ASP A 235 1.75 1.83 2.60
N LEU A 236 1.74 1.54 3.90
CA LEU A 236 1.82 2.55 4.96
C LEU A 236 3.25 2.66 5.47
N ASN A 237 3.92 3.78 5.19
CA ASN A 237 5.29 4.02 5.63
C ASN A 237 5.41 5.35 6.37
N PRO A 238 6.19 5.44 7.46
CA PRO A 238 6.41 6.71 8.13
C PRO A 238 7.39 7.55 7.32
N THR A 239 7.17 8.87 7.31
CA THR A 239 8.15 9.82 6.77
C THR A 239 8.32 11.00 7.72
N THR A 240 9.34 11.81 7.47
CA THR A 240 9.57 13.04 8.22
C THR A 240 8.88 14.25 7.61
N SER A 241 8.09 14.10 6.54
CA SER A 241 7.42 15.22 5.86
C SER A 241 6.36 15.90 6.73
N GLU A 242 6.32 17.23 6.70
CA GLU A 242 5.24 18.04 7.31
C GLU A 242 4.01 18.16 6.41
N TYR A 243 4.07 17.62 5.19
CA TYR A 243 3.01 17.70 4.19
C TYR A 243 2.65 16.31 3.65
N GLN A 244 1.38 16.11 3.30
CA GLN A 244 0.85 14.90 2.70
C GLN A 244 0.95 14.97 1.16
N GLY A 245 0.94 13.81 0.48
CA GLY A 245 0.90 13.77 -0.99
C GLY A 245 -0.44 14.22 -1.59
N LEU A 246 -1.50 14.18 -0.78
CA LEU A 246 -2.87 14.55 -1.14
C LEU A 246 -3.36 15.72 -0.27
N LEU A 247 -4.27 16.54 -0.78
CA LEU A 247 -4.96 17.52 0.05
C LEU A 247 -5.77 16.83 1.17
N ILE A 248 -5.65 17.34 2.39
CA ILE A 248 -6.40 16.86 3.58
C ILE A 248 -7.68 17.66 3.84
N ASP A 249 -7.79 18.84 3.25
CA ASP A 249 -8.99 19.67 3.20
C ASP A 249 -9.10 20.26 1.79
N ALA A 250 -10.05 21.16 1.54
CA ALA A 250 -10.26 21.72 0.21
C ALA A 250 -9.04 22.47 -0.38
N ASN A 251 -8.06 22.88 0.43
CA ASN A 251 -7.01 23.81 0.02
C ASN A 251 -5.59 23.48 0.53
N SER A 252 -5.41 22.49 1.41
CA SER A 252 -4.12 22.24 2.04
C SER A 252 -3.80 20.75 2.17
N ASN A 253 -2.53 20.42 2.00
CA ASN A 253 -1.92 19.14 2.33
C ASN A 253 -1.03 19.21 3.59
N GLU A 254 -1.08 20.31 4.35
CA GLU A 254 -0.34 20.42 5.61
C GLU A 254 -0.78 19.30 6.56
N ALA A 255 0.16 18.51 7.08
CA ALA A 255 -0.16 17.39 7.96
C ALA A 255 -0.65 17.91 9.32
N SER A 256 -1.92 18.26 9.43
CA SER A 256 -2.50 18.90 10.62
C SER A 256 -3.82 18.27 11.02
N LEU A 257 -3.84 17.67 12.22
CA LEU A 257 -5.07 17.09 12.80
C LEU A 257 -6.12 18.16 13.10
N GLU A 258 -5.71 19.38 13.44
CA GLU A 258 -6.64 20.49 13.67
C GLU A 258 -7.34 20.90 12.38
N ARG A 259 -6.60 20.97 11.26
CA ARG A 259 -7.19 21.22 9.94
C ARG A 259 -8.13 20.10 9.52
N LEU A 260 -7.70 18.85 9.64
CA LEU A 260 -8.54 17.69 9.34
C LEU A 260 -9.82 17.67 10.21
N LYS A 261 -9.72 18.08 11.48
CA LYS A 261 -10.87 18.21 12.38
C LYS A 261 -11.79 19.36 11.96
N GLY A 262 -11.23 20.50 11.55
CA GLY A 262 -11.99 21.62 11.01
C GLY A 262 -12.76 21.25 9.73
N ALA A 263 -12.16 20.42 8.88
CA ALA A 263 -12.75 19.92 7.64
C ALA A 263 -13.66 18.69 7.82
N CYS A 264 -13.96 18.23 9.05
CA CYS A 264 -14.65 16.93 9.23
C CYS A 264 -16.02 16.84 8.54
N ASN A 265 -16.73 17.96 8.40
CA ASN A 265 -18.01 18.02 7.71
C ASN A 265 -17.88 17.74 6.20
N ASP A 266 -16.76 18.10 5.58
CA ASP A 266 -16.47 17.81 4.16
C ASP A 266 -16.27 16.30 3.94
N TYR A 267 -15.90 15.57 5.00
CA TYR A 267 -15.85 14.10 5.03
C TYR A 267 -17.18 13.45 5.46
N PHE A 268 -18.24 14.25 5.66
CA PHE A 268 -19.51 13.84 6.27
C PHE A 268 -19.37 13.21 7.67
N ILE A 269 -18.36 13.63 8.44
CA ILE A 269 -18.10 13.16 9.80
C ILE A 269 -18.52 14.23 10.81
N SER A 270 -19.28 13.85 11.84
CA SER A 270 -19.63 14.78 12.93
C SER A 270 -18.41 15.17 13.77
N GLN A 271 -18.43 16.37 14.35
CA GLN A 271 -17.34 16.86 15.21
C GLN A 271 -17.00 15.92 16.39
N GLU A 272 -18.02 15.29 16.96
CA GLU A 272 -17.88 14.29 18.03
C GLU A 272 -17.15 13.05 17.53
N LYS A 273 -17.56 12.52 16.38
CA LYS A 273 -16.94 11.34 15.75
C LYS A 273 -15.51 11.64 15.30
N ALA A 274 -15.28 12.79 14.68
CA ALA A 274 -13.93 13.25 14.30
C ALA A 274 -12.99 13.29 15.51
N SER A 275 -13.44 13.91 16.60
CA SER A 275 -12.68 13.97 17.85
C SER A 275 -12.40 12.58 18.43
N GLN A 276 -13.39 11.67 18.37
CA GLN A 276 -13.24 10.29 18.81
C GLN A 276 -12.21 9.53 17.96
N ILE A 277 -12.30 9.62 16.62
CA ILE A 277 -11.37 8.97 15.69
C ILE A 277 -9.94 9.47 15.93
N ILE A 278 -9.74 10.79 15.97
CA ILE A 278 -8.42 11.39 16.20
C ILE A 278 -7.85 10.93 17.54
N LYS A 279 -8.67 10.89 18.61
CA LYS A 279 -8.24 10.40 19.92
C LYS A 279 -7.80 8.92 19.88
N GLN A 280 -8.55 8.06 19.17
CA GLN A 280 -8.19 6.64 19.00
C GLN A 280 -6.86 6.50 18.25
N VAL A 281 -6.70 7.24 17.15
CA VAL A 281 -5.46 7.25 16.36
C VAL A 281 -4.27 7.73 17.19
N LYS A 282 -4.38 8.88 17.87
CA LYS A 282 -3.32 9.38 18.77
C LYS A 282 -2.98 8.34 19.84
N THR A 283 -3.98 7.68 20.42
CA THR A 283 -3.75 6.65 21.46
C THR A 283 -2.98 5.45 20.92
N ALA A 284 -3.29 4.99 19.72
CA ALA A 284 -2.54 3.91 19.07
C ALA A 284 -1.09 4.33 18.79
N VAL A 285 -0.89 5.52 18.22
CA VAL A 285 0.46 6.02 17.88
C VAL A 285 1.27 6.32 19.15
N ARG A 286 0.67 6.64 20.31
CA ARG A 286 1.42 6.76 21.60
C ARG A 286 2.20 5.49 21.96
N SER A 287 1.75 4.33 21.50
CA SER A 287 2.42 3.04 21.74
C SER A 287 3.62 2.79 20.83
N TRP A 288 3.97 3.72 19.93
CA TRP A 288 4.95 3.51 18.88
C TRP A 288 6.31 3.02 19.40
N ARG A 289 6.83 3.55 20.52
CA ARG A 289 8.09 3.06 21.12
C ARG A 289 7.99 1.61 21.58
N ALA A 290 6.86 1.22 22.17
CA ALA A 290 6.65 -0.16 22.60
C ALA A 290 6.60 -1.11 21.40
N VAL A 291 5.93 -0.72 20.31
CA VAL A 291 5.88 -1.49 19.07
C VAL A 291 7.27 -1.57 18.42
N ALA A 292 7.99 -0.45 18.33
CA ALA A 292 9.34 -0.42 17.75
C ALA A 292 10.32 -1.31 18.53
N ASN A 293 10.27 -1.27 19.86
CA ASN A 293 11.09 -2.13 20.71
C ASN A 293 10.71 -3.61 20.60
N HIS A 294 9.41 -3.92 20.48
CA HIS A 294 8.95 -5.30 20.25
C HIS A 294 9.46 -5.85 18.92
N LEU A 295 9.45 -5.03 17.88
CA LEU A 295 10.02 -5.35 16.56
C LEU A 295 11.55 -5.25 16.49
N GLN A 296 12.21 -4.92 17.61
CA GLN A 296 13.67 -4.77 17.71
C GLN A 296 14.25 -3.74 16.71
N ILE A 297 13.48 -2.70 16.37
CA ILE A 297 13.96 -1.61 15.52
C ILE A 297 15.13 -0.90 16.20
N PRO A 298 16.30 -0.74 15.54
CA PRO A 298 17.46 -0.10 16.13
C PRO A 298 17.17 1.33 16.60
N THR A 299 17.73 1.73 17.75
CA THR A 299 17.55 3.09 18.31
C THR A 299 17.93 4.19 17.31
N SER A 300 18.96 3.97 16.49
CA SER A 300 19.37 4.90 15.43
C SER A 300 18.24 5.16 14.42
N GLU A 301 17.52 4.13 14.02
CA GLU A 301 16.35 4.26 13.14
C GLU A 301 15.17 4.86 13.88
N GLN A 302 14.91 4.46 15.13
CA GLN A 302 13.81 5.05 15.89
C GLN A 302 13.98 6.57 16.04
N ASN A 303 15.22 7.04 16.23
CA ASN A 303 15.53 8.47 16.31
C ASN A 303 15.24 9.24 15.01
N ARG A 304 15.28 8.58 13.85
CA ARG A 304 14.92 9.19 12.55
C ARG A 304 13.48 9.68 12.52
N PHE A 305 12.56 8.91 13.08
CA PHE A 305 11.12 9.20 13.05
C PHE A 305 10.57 9.71 14.39
N ALA A 306 11.38 9.70 15.45
CA ALA A 306 10.98 10.09 16.80
C ALA A 306 10.28 11.44 16.85
N ALA A 307 10.89 12.49 16.27
CA ALA A 307 10.31 13.83 16.28
C ALA A 307 8.91 13.87 15.67
N ARG A 308 8.69 13.16 14.54
CA ARG A 308 7.38 13.03 13.90
C ARG A 308 6.40 12.29 14.80
N LEU A 309 6.76 11.09 15.26
CA LEU A 309 5.87 10.22 16.01
C LEU A 309 5.52 10.79 17.40
N ASP A 310 6.47 11.46 18.07
CA ASP A 310 6.29 12.08 19.39
C ASP A 310 5.47 13.38 19.31
N SER A 311 5.74 14.25 18.34
CA SER A 311 5.04 15.56 18.23
C SER A 311 3.54 15.44 17.96
N ARG A 312 3.08 14.33 17.37
CA ARG A 312 1.68 14.14 16.96
C ARG A 312 0.82 13.39 17.97
N VAL A 313 1.43 12.88 19.04
CA VAL A 313 0.73 12.10 20.07
C VAL A 313 0.52 12.84 21.38
N HIS A 314 1.30 13.89 21.65
CA HIS A 314 1.05 14.83 22.74
C HIS A 314 -0.05 15.82 22.34
#